data_AF-A0A1F5BMK0-F1
#
_entry.id   AF-A0A1F5BMK0-F1
#
_cell.length_a   1.000
_cell.length_b   1.000
_cell.length_c   1.000
_cell.angle_alpha   90.00
_cell.angle_beta   90.00
_cell.angle_gamma   90.00
#
_symmetry.space_group_name_H-M   'P 1'
#
loop_
_entity.id
_entity.type
_entity.pdbx_description
1 polymer ?
#
loop_
_entity_poly.entity_id
_entity_poly.type
_entity_poly.pdbx_seq_one_letter_code
_entity_poly.pdbx_strand_id
1 'polypeptide(L)'
;SKTAQKIWDALPIEGRVNTWGDEIYFSIPVDVGLENAKAVVLEGDLGYWPPGNAFCIFFGLTPASQGDEIRPASPVNIFGKITGDPK
;
A
#
# COMPACT_ATOMS: atom_id res chain seq x y z
N SER A 1 -6.92 -0.62 13.12
CA SER A 1 -7.09 0.28 11.96
C SER A 1 -8.40 -0.06 11.27
N LYS A 2 -9.18 0.95 10.84
CA LYS A 2 -10.42 0.72 10.07
C LYS A 2 -10.11 0.14 8.69
N THR A 3 -9.02 0.59 8.07
CA THR A 3 -8.53 0.08 6.79
C THR A 3 -8.21 -1.41 6.90
N ALA A 4 -7.44 -1.83 7.91
CA ALA A 4 -7.11 -3.25 8.11
C ALA A 4 -8.37 -4.12 8.25
N GLN A 5 -9.35 -3.69 9.05
CA GLN A 5 -10.59 -4.45 9.25
C GLN A 5 -11.39 -4.61 7.94
N LYS A 6 -11.55 -3.53 7.16
CA LYS A 6 -12.27 -3.61 5.89
C LYS A 6 -11.57 -4.51 4.86
N ILE A 7 -10.24 -4.48 4.82
CA ILE A 7 -9.47 -5.37 3.94
C ILE A 7 -9.65 -6.82 4.40
N TRP A 8 -9.60 -7.09 5.71
CA TRP A 8 -9.83 -8.40 6.28
C TRP A 8 -11.22 -8.96 5.91
N ASP A 9 -12.26 -8.14 6.07
CA ASP A 9 -13.64 -8.53 5.79
C ASP A 9 -13.92 -8.77 4.29
N ALA A 10 -13.08 -8.21 3.41
CA ALA A 10 -13.18 -8.35 1.95
C ALA A 10 -12.44 -9.60 1.41
N LEU A 11 -11.73 -10.34 2.24
CA LEU A 11 -11.03 -11.56 1.82
C LEU A 11 -12.05 -12.67 1.45
N PRO A 12 -11.74 -13.51 0.43
CA PRO A 12 -10.55 -13.48 -0.42
C PRO A 12 -10.58 -12.36 -1.47
N ILE A 13 -9.41 -11.83 -1.81
CA ILE A 13 -9.24 -10.77 -2.82
C ILE A 13 -8.39 -11.31 -3.97
N GLU A 14 -8.89 -11.14 -5.19
CA GLU A 14 -8.15 -11.38 -6.43
C GLU A 14 -8.07 -10.07 -7.23
N GLY A 15 -6.97 -9.86 -7.94
CA GLY A 15 -6.76 -8.63 -8.69
C GLY A 15 -5.62 -8.75 -9.69
N ARG A 16 -5.62 -7.85 -10.68
CA ARG A 16 -4.51 -7.71 -11.62
C ARG A 16 -3.46 -6.78 -11.03
N VAL A 17 -2.25 -7.29 -10.89
CA VAL A 17 -1.10 -6.54 -10.37
C VAL A 17 -0.60 -5.52 -11.39
N ASN A 18 -0.26 -4.34 -10.88
CA ASN A 18 0.54 -3.32 -11.54
C ASN A 18 1.81 -3.07 -10.73
N THR A 19 2.83 -2.52 -11.38
CA THR A 19 4.10 -2.15 -10.74
C THR A 19 4.42 -0.68 -10.96
N TRP A 20 5.04 -0.03 -9.97
CA TRP A 20 5.47 1.36 -10.09
C TRP A 20 6.78 1.60 -9.33
N GLY A 21 7.91 1.41 -10.02
CA GLY A 21 9.20 1.23 -9.34
C GLY A 21 9.15 -0.04 -8.49
N ASP A 22 9.69 0.02 -7.28
CA ASP A 22 9.69 -1.08 -6.31
C ASP A 22 8.43 -1.08 -5.42
N GLU A 23 7.28 -0.93 -6.07
CA GLU A 23 5.94 -1.05 -5.50
C GLU A 23 5.08 -1.95 -6.39
N ILE A 24 4.38 -2.90 -5.77
CA ILE A 24 3.28 -3.66 -6.37
C ILE A 24 1.97 -3.07 -5.85
N TYR A 25 1.03 -2.83 -6.75
CA TYR A 25 -0.32 -2.42 -6.35
C TYR A 25 -1.42 -3.04 -7.23
N PHE A 26 -2.60 -3.24 -6.63
CA PHE A 26 -3.78 -3.71 -7.34
C PHE A 26 -5.05 -3.21 -6.65
N SER A 27 -6.10 -2.95 -7.43
CA SER A 27 -7.39 -2.50 -6.89
C SER A 27 -8.11 -3.63 -6.15
N ILE A 28 -8.76 -3.27 -5.05
CA ILE A 28 -9.51 -4.17 -4.17
C ILE A 28 -10.92 -3.62 -3.94
N PRO A 29 -11.92 -4.47 -3.60
CA PRO A 29 -13.31 -4.05 -3.39
C PRO A 29 -13.52 -3.40 -2.01
N VAL A 30 -12.60 -2.54 -1.60
CA VAL A 30 -12.63 -1.80 -0.33
C VAL A 30 -12.72 -0.32 -0.65
N ASP A 31 -13.60 0.38 0.06
CA ASP A 31 -13.72 1.82 0.02
C ASP A 31 -13.52 2.39 1.43
N VAL A 32 -12.42 3.10 1.64
CA VAL A 32 -12.09 3.78 2.89
C VAL A 32 -11.29 5.05 2.59
N GLY A 33 -11.61 6.14 3.28
CA GLY A 33 -10.83 7.38 3.19
C GLY A 33 -9.46 7.28 3.88
N LEU A 34 -8.73 8.39 3.87
CA LEU A 34 -7.45 8.48 4.58
C LEU A 34 -7.64 8.29 6.10
N GLU A 35 -6.78 7.47 6.70
CA GLU A 35 -6.69 7.19 8.13
C GLU A 35 -5.20 7.10 8.49
N ASN A 36 -4.70 8.05 9.29
CA ASN A 36 -3.29 8.11 9.70
C ASN A 36 -2.30 8.01 8.54
N ALA A 37 -2.66 8.61 7.40
CA ALA A 37 -1.96 8.42 6.14
C ALA A 37 -0.50 8.90 6.20
N LYS A 38 0.38 8.19 5.50
CA LYS A 38 1.83 8.43 5.47
C LYS A 38 2.30 8.73 4.05
N ALA A 39 3.11 9.78 3.91
CA ALA A 39 3.75 10.17 2.65
C ALA A 39 5.15 9.56 2.46
N VAL A 40 5.69 8.96 3.52
CA VAL A 40 6.95 8.22 3.54
C VAL A 40 6.66 6.90 4.25
N VAL A 41 7.10 5.79 3.66
CA VAL A 41 6.83 4.44 4.15
C VAL A 41 8.14 3.67 4.27
N LEU A 42 8.08 2.49 4.89
CA LEU A 42 9.23 1.60 5.03
C LEU A 42 9.11 0.41 4.09
N GLU A 43 10.26 -0.20 3.78
CA GLU A 43 10.30 -1.47 3.08
C GLU A 43 9.51 -2.54 3.86
N GLY A 44 8.66 -3.28 3.14
CA GLY A 44 7.74 -4.27 3.69
C GLY A 44 6.42 -3.69 4.21
N ASP A 45 6.21 -2.37 4.19
CA ASP A 45 4.92 -1.80 4.59
C ASP A 45 3.81 -2.19 3.59
N LEU A 46 2.61 -2.42 4.13
CA LEU A 46 1.39 -2.62 3.37
C LEU A 46 0.52 -1.37 3.47
N GLY A 47 0.29 -0.72 2.34
CA GLY A 47 -0.47 0.53 2.25
C GLY A 47 -1.79 0.36 1.51
N TYR A 48 -2.81 1.09 1.92
CA TYR A 48 -4.02 1.27 1.13
C TYR A 48 -4.02 2.67 0.52
N TRP A 49 -4.15 2.75 -0.80
CA TRP A 49 -4.18 4.00 -1.54
C TRP A 49 -5.63 4.34 -1.96
N PRO A 50 -6.29 5.31 -1.28
CA PRO A 50 -7.70 5.60 -1.51
C PRO A 50 -8.07 6.02 -2.93
N PRO A 51 -7.29 6.84 -3.67
CA PRO A 51 -7.66 7.26 -5.02
C PRO A 51 -7.85 6.10 -6.01
N GLY A 52 -7.12 4.99 -5.83
CA GLY A 52 -7.21 3.81 -6.68
C GLY A 52 -7.93 2.62 -6.05
N ASN A 53 -8.48 2.79 -4.84
CA ASN A 53 -8.91 1.69 -3.97
C ASN A 53 -7.89 0.54 -3.97
N ALA A 54 -6.61 0.88 -3.85
CA ALA A 54 -5.54 -0.05 -4.15
C ALA A 54 -4.86 -0.58 -2.90
N PHE A 55 -4.57 -1.87 -2.91
CA PHE A 55 -3.63 -2.52 -1.99
C PHE A 55 -2.23 -2.33 -2.56
N CYS A 56 -1.33 -1.73 -1.77
CA CYS A 56 0.05 -1.43 -2.10
C CYS A 56 1.00 -2.26 -1.23
N ILE A 57 2.05 -2.79 -1.86
CA ILE A 57 3.16 -3.49 -1.23
C ILE A 57 4.43 -2.75 -1.61
N PHE A 58 5.13 -2.20 -0.61
CA PHE A 58 6.37 -1.45 -0.83
C PHE A 58 7.58 -2.34 -0.53
N PHE A 59 8.46 -2.53 -1.51
CA PHE A 59 9.69 -3.32 -1.36
C PHE A 59 10.96 -2.57 -1.77
N GLY A 60 10.84 -1.28 -2.06
CA GLY A 60 11.95 -0.40 -2.36
C GLY A 60 11.47 0.98 -2.80
N LEU A 61 12.29 1.67 -3.61
CA LEU A 61 12.01 3.03 -4.07
C LEU A 61 10.98 3.05 -5.21
N THR A 62 10.07 4.02 -5.13
CA THR A 62 9.11 4.35 -6.19
C THR A 62 9.61 5.55 -7.01
N PRO A 63 8.98 5.87 -8.15
CA PRO A 63 9.26 7.09 -8.90
C PRO A 63 9.01 8.42 -8.15
N ALA A 64 8.22 8.45 -7.06
CA ALA A 64 8.05 9.65 -6.23
C ALA A 64 9.05 9.74 -5.07
N SER A 65 9.93 8.75 -4.92
CA SER A 65 10.91 8.67 -3.85
C SER A 65 11.94 9.79 -3.93
N GLN A 66 12.45 10.23 -2.78
CA GLN A 66 13.42 11.32 -2.66
C GLN A 66 14.60 10.83 -1.83
N GLY A 67 15.79 10.74 -2.44
CA GLY A 67 16.94 10.12 -1.78
C GLY A 67 16.67 8.65 -1.46
N ASP A 68 16.71 8.30 -0.19
CA ASP A 68 16.44 6.97 0.36
C ASP A 68 15.02 6.82 0.93
N GLU A 69 14.19 7.86 0.88
CA GLU A 69 12.80 7.80 1.34
C GLU A 69 11.91 7.07 0.32
N ILE A 70 11.29 5.96 0.72
CA ILE A 70 10.25 5.30 -0.08
C ILE A 70 8.97 6.12 0.01
N ARG A 71 8.45 6.59 -1.14
CA ARG A 71 7.28 7.49 -1.16
C ARG A 71 6.19 7.00 -2.12
N PRO A 72 4.97 6.71 -1.66
CA PRO A 72 3.86 6.45 -2.58
C PRO A 72 3.51 7.71 -3.40
N ALA A 73 2.71 7.53 -4.46
CA ALA A 73 2.28 8.64 -5.32
C ALA A 73 1.52 9.74 -4.55
N SER A 74 0.78 9.36 -3.52
CA SER A 74 0.20 10.26 -2.52
C SER A 74 0.03 9.52 -1.18
N PRO A 75 -0.26 10.19 -0.05
CA PRO A 75 -0.32 9.53 1.25
C PRO A 75 -1.23 8.29 1.28
N VAL A 76 -0.73 7.20 1.87
CA VAL A 76 -1.44 5.91 1.99
C VAL A 76 -1.71 5.56 3.45
N ASN A 77 -2.75 4.76 3.70
CA ASN A 77 -3.02 4.22 5.03
C ASN A 77 -2.18 2.96 5.23
N ILE A 78 -1.23 2.98 6.18
CA ILE A 78 -0.48 1.77 6.54
C ILE A 78 -1.38 0.89 7.40
N PHE A 79 -1.63 -0.32 6.93
CA PHE A 79 -2.53 -1.27 7.60
C PHE A 79 -1.85 -2.57 8.02
N GLY A 80 -0.62 -2.81 7.56
CA GLY A 80 0.14 -4.01 7.89
C GLY A 80 1.60 -3.91 7.48
N LYS A 81 2.33 -4.98 7.75
CA LYS A 81 3.74 -5.14 7.39
C LYS A 81 4.02 -6.58 7.04
N ILE A 82 4.85 -6.81 6.02
CA ILE A 82 5.36 -8.13 5.66
C ILE A 82 6.24 -8.66 6.80
N THR A 83 5.99 -9.89 7.22
CA THR A 83 6.78 -10.59 8.25
C THR A 83 7.88 -11.47 7.67
N GLY A 84 7.84 -11.76 6.37
CA GLY A 84 8.86 -12.49 5.61
C GLY A 84 9.85 -11.57 4.88
N ASP A 85 10.48 -12.08 3.83
CA ASP A 85 11.32 -11.28 2.94
C ASP A 85 10.44 -10.37 2.06
N PRO A 86 10.58 -9.03 2.14
CA PRO A 86 9.86 -8.13 1.26
C PRO A 86 10.44 -8.07 -0.16
N LYS A 87 11.62 -8.65 -0.44
CA LYS A 87 12.31 -8.61 -1.73
C LYS A 87 12.23 -9.91 -2.53
#